data_AF-A0AA97ESL1-F1
#
_entry.id   AF-A0AA97ESL1-F1
#
_cell.length_a   1.000
_cell.length_b   1.000
_cell.length_c   1.000
_cell.angle_alpha   90.00
_cell.angle_beta   90.00
_cell.angle_gamma   90.00
#
_symmetry.space_group_name_H-M   'P 1'
#
loop_
_entity.id
_entity.type
_entity.pdbx_description
1 polymer ?
#
loop_
_entity_poly.entity_id
_entity_poly.type
_entity_poly.pdbx_seq_one_letter_code
_entity_poly.pdbx_strand_id
1 'polypeptide(L)'
;MLALFFKCMLGAIAVLMIAILSKSKLFYIAGLIPLFPTFALIAHIIVAQQQGAEALRQTALFGLWSLIPYFIYLLAVYILAIKMPLWSCLMIATLCWIMAAILLIYFWNKWY
;
A
#
# COMPACT_ATOMS: atom_id res chain seq x y z
N MET A 1 -26.38 -6.93 -1.81
CA MET A 1 -25.90 -6.58 -3.17
C MET A 1 -25.55 -5.10 -3.31
N LEU A 2 -26.40 -4.16 -2.84
CA LEU A 2 -26.14 -2.72 -2.95
C LEU A 2 -24.81 -2.26 -2.31
N ALA A 3 -24.44 -2.79 -1.13
CA ALA A 3 -23.15 -2.48 -0.49
C ALA A 3 -21.93 -2.94 -1.31
N LEU A 4 -22.04 -4.08 -2.02
CA LEU A 4 -20.98 -4.59 -2.88
C LEU A 4 -20.85 -3.71 -4.14
N PHE A 5 -21.98 -3.28 -4.71
CA PHE A 5 -22.01 -2.35 -5.84
C PHE A 5 -21.27 -1.03 -5.54
N PHE A 6 -21.53 -0.40 -4.40
CA PHE A 6 -20.83 0.83 -4.01
C PHE A 6 -19.32 0.64 -3.81
N LYS A 7 -18.89 -0.49 -3.22
CA LYS A 7 -17.47 -0.82 -3.07
C LYS A 7 -16.76 -0.99 -4.40
N CYS A 8 -17.40 -1.67 -5.36
CA CYS A 8 -16.88 -1.82 -6.72
C CYS A 8 -16.77 -0.46 -7.43
N MET A 9 -17.76 0.42 -7.26
CA MET A 9 -17.78 1.74 -7.87
C MET A 9 -16.63 2.63 -7.35
N LEU A 10 -16.30 2.56 -6.06
CA LEU A 10 -15.13 3.25 -5.50
C LEU A 10 -13.82 2.81 -6.14
N GLY A 11 -13.64 1.49 -6.36
CA GLY A 11 -12.48 0.96 -7.07
C GLY A 11 -12.41 1.47 -8.52
N ALA A 12 -13.54 1.46 -9.22
CA ALA A 12 -13.62 1.98 -10.60
C ALA A 12 -13.28 3.48 -10.67
N ILE A 13 -13.79 4.29 -9.73
CA ILE A 13 -13.47 5.72 -9.63
C ILE A 13 -11.98 5.93 -9.38
N ALA A 14 -11.37 5.17 -8.46
CA ALA A 14 -9.93 5.24 -8.19
C ALA A 14 -9.10 4.94 -9.46
N VAL A 15 -9.43 3.87 -10.18
CA VAL A 15 -8.75 3.49 -11.42
C VAL A 15 -8.93 4.55 -12.51
N LEU A 16 -10.15 5.09 -12.67
CA LEU A 16 -10.43 6.16 -13.62
C LEU A 16 -9.61 7.43 -13.29
N MET A 17 -9.55 7.82 -12.02
CA MET A 17 -8.74 8.97 -11.61
C MET A 17 -7.25 8.74 -11.87
N ILE A 18 -6.72 7.54 -11.61
CA ILE A 18 -5.34 7.18 -11.97
C ILE A 18 -5.11 7.34 -13.48
N ALA A 19 -6.05 6.84 -14.30
CA ALA A 19 -5.95 6.90 -15.76
C ALA A 19 -6.04 8.33 -16.33
N ILE A 20 -6.84 9.20 -15.71
CA ILE A 20 -6.95 10.61 -16.09
C ILE A 20 -5.68 11.36 -15.65
N LEU A 21 -5.27 11.19 -14.39
CA LEU A 21 -4.11 11.91 -13.85
C LEU A 21 -2.81 11.50 -14.52
N SER A 22 -2.63 10.22 -14.89
CA SER A 22 -1.41 9.73 -15.55
C SER A 22 -1.15 10.38 -16.92
N LYS A 23 -2.16 10.97 -17.55
CA LYS A 23 -2.05 11.71 -18.82
C LYS A 23 -1.83 13.22 -18.64
N SER A 24 -1.85 13.71 -17.40
CA SER A 24 -1.69 15.13 -17.09
C SER A 24 -0.20 15.53 -16.93
N LYS A 25 0.08 16.84 -16.88
CA LYS A 25 1.43 17.35 -16.55
C LYS A 25 1.90 16.96 -15.14
N LEU A 26 0.97 16.56 -14.28
CA LEU A 26 1.21 16.15 -12.89
C LEU A 26 1.00 14.64 -12.72
N PHE A 27 1.42 13.84 -13.71
CA PHE A 27 1.19 12.39 -13.75
C PHE A 27 1.65 11.64 -12.49
N TYR A 28 2.66 12.14 -11.78
CA TYR A 28 3.16 11.56 -10.53
C TYR A 28 2.12 11.58 -9.40
N ILE A 29 1.14 12.49 -9.43
CA ILE A 29 0.02 12.54 -8.47
C ILE A 29 -0.84 11.28 -8.56
N ALA A 30 -0.87 10.61 -9.72
CA ALA A 30 -1.56 9.33 -9.86
C ALA A 30 -1.04 8.26 -8.86
N GLY A 31 0.23 8.38 -8.43
CA GLY A 31 0.82 7.53 -7.40
C GLY A 31 0.27 7.77 -5.99
N LEU A 32 -0.35 8.92 -5.70
CA LEU A 32 -0.96 9.22 -4.41
C LEU A 32 -2.34 8.57 -4.24
N ILE A 33 -3.08 8.37 -5.33
CA ILE A 33 -4.42 7.76 -5.27
C ILE A 33 -4.44 6.40 -4.59
N PRO A 34 -3.56 5.42 -4.94
CA PRO A 34 -3.55 4.14 -4.25
C PRO A 34 -3.08 4.20 -2.79
N LEU A 35 -2.49 5.32 -2.34
CA LEU A 35 -2.10 5.53 -0.94
C LEU A 35 -3.28 5.90 -0.03
N PHE A 36 -4.46 6.18 -0.59
CA PHE A 36 -5.64 6.46 0.22
C PHE A 36 -5.94 5.25 1.12
N PRO A 37 -6.05 5.44 2.46
CA PRO A 37 -5.93 4.36 3.44
C PRO A 37 -7.23 3.54 3.61
N THR A 38 -7.96 3.20 2.55
CA THR A 38 -9.24 2.49 2.64
C THR A 38 -9.12 1.16 3.39
N PHE A 39 -8.15 0.32 3.02
CA PHE A 39 -7.95 -0.97 3.69
C PHE A 39 -7.47 -0.79 5.14
N ALA A 40 -6.63 0.22 5.40
CA ALA A 40 -6.20 0.54 6.74
C ALA A 40 -7.36 1.02 7.63
N LEU A 41 -8.27 1.85 7.10
CA LEU A 41 -9.48 2.28 7.81
C LEU A 41 -10.37 1.08 8.17
N ILE A 42 -10.58 0.14 7.24
CA ILE A 42 -11.35 -1.08 7.50
C ILE A 42 -10.66 -1.91 8.59
N ALA A 43 -9.34 -2.12 8.49
CA ALA A 43 -8.57 -2.85 9.50
C ALA A 43 -8.64 -2.17 10.88
N HIS A 44 -8.49 -0.85 10.95
CA HIS A 44 -8.56 -0.08 12.19
C HIS A 44 -9.94 -0.19 12.86
N ILE A 45 -11.03 -0.09 12.09
CA ILE A 45 -12.38 -0.25 12.62
C ILE A 45 -12.57 -1.67 13.16
N ILE A 46 -12.19 -2.70 12.40
CA ILE A 46 -12.33 -4.10 12.81
C ILE A 46 -11.51 -4.38 14.06
N VAL A 47 -10.24 -3.97 14.12
CA VAL A 47 -9.37 -4.18 15.28
C VAL A 47 -9.89 -3.43 16.50
N ALA A 48 -10.33 -2.18 16.35
CA ALA A 48 -10.88 -1.41 17.47
C ALA A 48 -12.14 -2.07 18.05
N GLN A 49 -13.01 -2.61 17.19
CA GLN A 49 -14.23 -3.29 17.61
C GLN A 49 -13.95 -4.66 18.25
N GLN A 50 -12.94 -5.40 17.77
CA GLN A 50 -12.67 -6.78 18.22
C GLN A 50 -11.68 -6.87 19.38
N GLN A 51 -10.71 -5.96 19.44
CA GLN A 51 -9.56 -6.03 20.37
C GLN A 51 -9.35 -4.74 21.19
N GLY A 52 -10.15 -3.70 20.95
CA GLY A 52 -10.10 -2.45 21.71
C GLY A 52 -9.05 -1.45 21.23
N ALA A 53 -8.97 -0.32 21.95
CA ALA A 53 -8.17 0.84 21.54
C ALA A 53 -6.65 0.61 21.61
N GLU A 54 -6.17 -0.24 22.53
CA GLU A 54 -4.75 -0.52 22.68
C GLU A 54 -4.21 -1.35 21.50
N ALA A 55 -4.98 -2.35 21.06
CA ALA A 55 -4.68 -3.11 19.86
C ALA A 55 -4.75 -2.26 18.58
N LEU A 56 -5.70 -1.31 18.51
CA LEU A 56 -5.73 -0.31 17.44
C LEU A 56 -4.44 0.52 17.40
N ARG A 57 -3.95 0.99 18.56
CA ARG A 57 -2.70 1.77 18.65
C ARG A 57 -1.50 0.95 18.17
N GLN A 58 -1.40 -0.32 18.56
CA GLN A 58 -0.36 -1.24 18.08
C GLN A 58 -0.47 -1.48 16.57
N THR A 59 -1.68 -1.64 16.05
CA THR A 59 -1.93 -1.80 14.60
C THR A 59 -1.51 -0.56 13.82
N ALA A 60 -1.82 0.64 14.33
CA ALA A 60 -1.38 1.89 13.72
C ALA A 60 0.14 2.04 13.76
N LEU A 61 0.78 1.65 14.88
CA LEU A 61 2.24 1.65 14.99
C LEU A 61 2.89 0.70 13.99
N PHE A 62 2.41 -0.54 13.89
CA PHE A 62 2.86 -1.48 12.86
C PHE A 62 2.62 -0.91 11.45
N GLY A 63 1.49 -0.23 11.23
CA GLY A 63 1.18 0.50 10.01
C GLY A 63 2.26 1.53 9.65
N LEU A 64 2.78 2.30 10.61
CA LEU A 64 3.90 3.22 10.38
C LEU A 64 5.18 2.48 9.96
N TRP A 65 5.52 1.37 10.62
CA TRP A 65 6.68 0.56 10.26
C TRP A 65 6.52 -0.10 8.87
N SER A 66 5.29 -0.41 8.46
CA SER A 66 4.99 -0.98 7.13
C SER A 66 5.26 -0.03 5.96
N LEU A 67 5.54 1.25 6.24
CA LEU A 67 6.06 2.18 5.23
C LEU A 67 7.45 1.78 4.72
N ILE A 68 8.24 1.02 5.50
CA ILE A 68 9.58 0.58 5.10
C ILE A 68 9.54 -0.33 3.87
N PRO A 69 8.75 -1.43 3.84
CA PRO A 69 8.55 -2.22 2.62
C PRO A 69 8.16 -1.37 1.41
N TYR A 70 7.23 -0.43 1.58
CA TYR A 70 6.77 0.44 0.49
C TYR A 70 7.88 1.39 -0.01
N PHE A 71 8.66 1.96 0.90
CA PHE A 71 9.84 2.76 0.55
C PHE A 71 10.84 1.94 -0.27
N ILE A 72 11.14 0.71 0.15
CA ILE A 72 12.05 -0.20 -0.57
C ILE A 72 11.52 -0.51 -1.97
N TYR A 73 10.22 -0.77 -2.11
CA TYR A 73 9.58 -0.96 -3.42
C TYR A 73 9.77 0.25 -4.33
N LEU A 74 9.45 1.46 -3.85
CA LEU A 74 9.58 2.68 -4.64
C LEU A 74 11.03 2.97 -5.01
N LEU A 75 11.97 2.75 -4.08
CA LEU A 75 13.40 2.91 -4.34
C LEU A 75 13.87 1.95 -5.44
N ALA A 76 13.43 0.69 -5.39
CA ALA A 76 13.72 -0.30 -6.44
C ALA A 76 13.16 0.15 -7.80
N VAL A 77 11.89 0.56 -7.85
CA VAL A 77 11.29 1.08 -9.09
C VAL A 77 12.06 2.29 -9.62
N TYR A 78 12.38 3.26 -8.75
CA TYR A 78 13.12 4.48 -9.13
C TYR A 78 14.48 4.17 -9.77
N ILE A 79 15.23 3.22 -9.20
CA ILE A 79 16.57 2.86 -9.68
C ILE A 79 16.50 1.98 -10.94
N LEU A 80 15.52 1.07 -11.03
CA LEU A 80 15.46 0.05 -12.08
C LEU A 80 14.63 0.45 -13.30
N ALA A 81 13.71 1.41 -13.20
CA ALA A 81 12.78 1.77 -14.28
C ALA A 81 13.46 2.17 -15.59
N ILE A 82 14.68 2.71 -15.54
CA ILE A 82 15.47 3.09 -16.74
C ILE A 82 16.52 2.05 -17.14
N LYS A 83 16.69 0.97 -16.36
CA LYS A 83 17.75 -0.03 -16.53
C LYS A 83 17.27 -1.34 -17.12
N MET A 84 15.97 -1.61 -17.11
CA MET A 84 15.40 -2.89 -17.53
C MET A 84 13.95 -2.75 -18.02
N PRO A 85 13.40 -3.77 -18.71
CA PRO A 85 12.00 -3.77 -19.12
C PRO A 85 11.03 -3.65 -17.94
N LEU A 86 9.87 -3.04 -18.18
CA LEU A 86 8.83 -2.75 -17.18
C LEU A 86 8.50 -3.97 -16.30
N TRP A 87 8.23 -5.12 -16.91
CA TRP A 87 7.85 -6.34 -16.21
C TRP A 87 8.94 -6.82 -15.25
N SER A 88 10.20 -6.79 -15.68
CA SER A 88 11.34 -7.14 -14.83
C SER A 88 11.51 -6.16 -13.68
N CYS A 89 11.37 -4.85 -13.94
CA CYS A 89 11.43 -3.81 -12.92
C CYS A 89 10.39 -4.04 -11.82
N LEU A 90 9.12 -4.23 -12.21
CA LEU A 90 8.03 -4.44 -11.26
C LEU A 90 8.16 -5.77 -10.50
N MET A 91 8.59 -6.84 -11.15
CA MET A 91 8.81 -8.12 -10.47
C MET A 91 9.92 -8.02 -9.42
N ILE A 92 11.06 -7.44 -9.75
CA ILE A 92 12.17 -7.29 -8.81
C ILE A 92 11.79 -6.35 -7.66
N ALA A 93 11.15 -5.22 -7.94
CA ALA A 93 10.68 -4.31 -6.90
C ALA A 93 9.68 -5.00 -5.95
N THR A 94 8.78 -5.82 -6.49
CA THR A 94 7.83 -6.61 -5.69
C THR A 94 8.53 -7.66 -4.83
N LEU A 95 9.56 -8.34 -5.35
CA LEU A 95 10.36 -9.26 -4.55
C LEU A 95 11.09 -8.54 -3.41
N CYS A 96 11.67 -7.37 -3.67
CA CYS A 96 12.28 -6.54 -2.62
C CYS A 96 11.26 -6.14 -1.54
N TRP A 97 10.04 -5.78 -1.93
CA TRP A 97 8.95 -5.50 -1.01
C TRP A 97 8.60 -6.71 -0.15
N ILE A 98 8.42 -7.90 -0.76
CA ILE A 98 8.08 -9.14 -0.05
C ILE A 98 9.15 -9.47 0.99
N MET A 99 10.43 -9.42 0.59
CA MET A 99 11.55 -9.69 1.50
C MET A 99 11.58 -8.70 2.67
N ALA A 100 11.38 -7.41 2.39
CA ALA A 100 11.31 -6.38 3.43
C ALA A 100 10.12 -6.58 4.38
N ALA A 101 8.95 -6.96 3.86
CA ALA A 101 7.76 -7.23 4.66
C ALA A 101 7.94 -8.46 5.56
N ILE A 102 8.54 -9.54 5.04
CA ILE A 102 8.85 -10.74 5.84
C ILE A 102 9.81 -10.39 6.97
N LEU A 103 10.89 -9.65 6.68
CA LEU A 103 11.84 -9.20 7.69
C LEU A 103 11.17 -8.30 8.73
N LEU A 104 10.31 -7.38 8.30
CA LEU A 104 9.58 -6.51 9.21
C LEU A 104 8.70 -7.30 10.17
N ILE A 105 7.92 -8.27 9.67
CA ILE A 105 7.06 -9.13 10.50
C ILE A 105 7.91 -9.97 11.46
N TYR A 106 9.01 -10.54 10.98
CA TYR A 106 9.92 -11.33 11.82
C TYR A 106 10.49 -10.50 12.97
N PHE A 107 10.97 -9.29 12.69
CA PHE A 107 11.49 -8.41 13.74
C PHE A 107 10.37 -7.92 14.65
N TRP A 108 9.21 -7.56 14.11
CA TRP A 108 8.07 -7.13 14.92
C TRP A 108 7.73 -8.17 15.99
N ASN A 109 7.54 -9.43 15.60
CA ASN A 109 7.20 -10.52 16.52
C ASN A 109 8.32 -10.88 17.53
N LYS A 110 9.55 -10.40 17.29
CA LYS A 110 10.68 -10.61 18.20
C LYS A 110 10.77 -9.53 19.27
N TRP A 111 10.36 -8.30 18.95
CA TRP A 111 10.57 -7.11 19.81
C TRP A 111 9.29 -6.56 20.43
N TYR A 112 8.12 -6.87 19.86
CA TYR A 112 6.78 -6.52 20.35
C TYR A 112 5.98 -7.79 20.65
#